data_AF-A0A2A2KVX1-F1
#
_entry.id   AF-A0A2A2KVX1-F1
#
_cell.length_a   1.000
_cell.length_b   1.000
_cell.length_c   1.000
_cell.angle_alpha   90.00
_cell.angle_beta   90.00
_cell.angle_gamma   90.00
#
_symmetry.space_group_name_H-M   'P 1'
#
loop_
_entity.id
_entity.type
_entity.pdbx_description
1 polymer ?
#
loop_
_entity_poly.entity_id
_entity_poly.type
_entity_poly.pdbx_seq_one_letter_code
_entity_poly.pdbx_strand_id
1 'polypeptide(L)'
;MSMISAASKLEISASVQKQLNQLTPEYRRLIINTFPAFNDSYGRNGMSFFARYFAEYPDYKNIWPNFRGVQDSAIVSSEQLRKHAIKFMHGLKEIVDNLESDEKLVETTKKICKKHVTLGVNRMHVEVS
;
A
#
# COMPACT_ATOMS: atom_id res chain seq x y z
N MET A 1 -12.11 -42.69 1.40
CA MET A 1 -12.43 -41.24 1.30
C MET A 1 -11.66 -40.50 2.38
N SER A 2 -10.59 -39.79 2.03
CA SER A 2 -9.93 -38.85 2.94
C SER A 2 -9.58 -37.61 2.14
N MET A 3 -10.14 -36.48 2.54
CA MET A 3 -9.90 -35.16 1.96
C MET A 3 -8.52 -34.68 2.40
N ILE A 4 -7.61 -34.44 1.45
CA ILE A 4 -6.39 -33.67 1.71
C ILE A 4 -6.78 -32.20 1.62
N SER A 5 -6.85 -31.57 2.80
CA SER A 5 -6.88 -30.12 2.95
C SER A 5 -5.56 -29.55 2.41
N ALA A 6 -5.63 -28.88 1.26
CA ALA A 6 -4.52 -28.10 0.71
C ALA A 6 -4.58 -26.67 1.26
N ALA A 7 -4.35 -26.52 2.57
CA ALA A 7 -3.93 -25.22 3.11
C ALA A 7 -2.43 -25.10 2.82
N SER A 8 -2.06 -24.40 1.73
CA SER A 8 -0.65 -24.10 1.46
C SER A 8 -0.13 -23.23 2.60
N LYS A 9 0.70 -23.80 3.49
CA LYS A 9 1.48 -23.00 4.44
C LYS A 9 2.33 -22.04 3.61
N LEU A 10 1.97 -20.76 3.66
CA LEU A 10 2.71 -19.69 3.02
C LEU A 10 4.13 -19.72 3.59
N GLU A 11 5.14 -20.03 2.77
CA GLU A 11 6.52 -19.98 3.22
C GLU A 11 6.89 -18.50 3.43
N ILE A 12 7.08 -18.13 4.71
CA ILE A 12 7.44 -16.79 5.15
C ILE A 12 8.97 -16.73 5.20
N SER A 13 9.58 -15.86 4.38
CA SER A 13 11.03 -15.68 4.39
C SER A 13 11.50 -15.08 5.72
N ALA A 14 12.75 -15.33 6.09
CA ALA A 14 13.35 -14.74 7.31
C ALA A 14 13.27 -13.20 7.34
N SER A 15 13.37 -12.55 6.17
CA SER A 15 13.21 -11.10 6.04
C SER A 15 11.79 -10.63 6.35
N VAL A 16 10.76 -11.35 5.89
CA VAL A 16 9.36 -11.03 6.18
C VAL A 16 9.06 -11.31 7.65
N GLN A 17 9.56 -12.42 8.20
CA GLN A 17 9.40 -12.72 9.63
C GLN A 17 10.00 -11.62 10.51
N LYS A 18 11.17 -11.08 10.15
CA LYS A 18 11.78 -9.95 10.86
C LYS A 18 10.88 -8.70 10.83
N GLN A 19 10.18 -8.44 9.74
CA GLN A 19 9.22 -7.32 9.66
C GLN A 19 7.98 -7.57 10.53
N LEU A 20 7.43 -8.78 10.51
CA LEU A 20 6.30 -9.16 11.36
C LEU A 20 6.61 -9.02 12.85
N ASN A 21 7.83 -9.38 13.26
CA ASN A 21 8.26 -9.28 14.66
C ASN A 21 8.37 -7.82 15.16
N GLN A 22 8.53 -6.85 14.25
CA GLN A 22 8.53 -5.42 14.61
C GLN A 22 7.10 -4.89 14.85
N LEU A 23 6.08 -5.55 14.31
CA LEU A 23 4.68 -5.24 14.57
C LEU A 23 4.23 -5.94 15.86
N THR A 24 4.63 -5.38 17.01
CA THR A 24 4.17 -5.89 18.31
C THR A 24 2.64 -5.76 18.45
N PRO A 25 2.00 -6.51 19.35
CA PRO A 25 0.56 -6.37 19.60
C PRO A 25 0.14 -4.93 19.96
N GLU A 26 0.99 -4.17 20.63
CA GLU A 26 0.77 -2.76 20.97
C GLU A 26 0.78 -1.90 19.71
N TYR A 27 1.77 -2.07 18.82
CA TYR A 27 1.84 -1.32 17.57
C TYR A 27 0.68 -1.65 16.63
N ARG A 28 0.28 -2.93 16.53
CA ARG A 28 -0.89 -3.34 15.74
C ARG A 28 -2.15 -2.64 16.23
N ARG A 29 -2.41 -2.68 17.55
CA ARG A 29 -3.55 -2.00 18.17
C ARG A 29 -3.51 -0.50 17.95
N LEU A 30 -2.34 0.13 18.08
CA LEU A 30 -2.20 1.56 17.83
C LEU A 30 -2.59 1.92 16.38
N ILE A 31 -2.09 1.18 15.39
CA ILE A 31 -2.42 1.41 13.98
C ILE A 31 -3.92 1.19 13.75
N ILE A 32 -4.48 0.06 14.21
CA ILE A 32 -5.90 -0.27 14.05
C ILE A 32 -6.81 0.81 14.65
N ASN A 33 -6.45 1.34 15.82
CA ASN A 33 -7.28 2.33 16.52
C ASN A 33 -7.16 3.74 15.93
N THR A 34 -6.01 4.09 15.33
CA THR A 34 -5.77 5.43 14.79
C THR A 34 -6.13 5.55 13.31
N PHE A 35 -6.09 4.45 12.56
CA PHE A 35 -6.38 4.44 11.13
C PHE A 35 -7.79 4.93 10.76
N PRO A 36 -8.88 4.65 11.51
CA PRO A 36 -10.21 5.15 11.19
C PRO A 36 -10.28 6.68 11.05
N ALA A 37 -9.65 7.43 11.96
CA ALA A 37 -9.60 8.89 11.89
C ALA A 37 -8.90 9.40 10.61
N PHE A 38 -7.90 8.64 10.12
CA PHE A 38 -7.26 8.91 8.84
C PHE A 38 -8.11 8.46 7.64
N ASN A 39 -8.89 7.40 7.80
CA ASN A 39 -9.70 6.82 6.73
C ASN A 39 -11.04 7.55 6.51
N ASP A 40 -11.59 8.26 7.49
CA ASP A 40 -12.85 9.01 7.36
C ASP A 40 -12.80 10.06 6.24
N SER A 41 -11.60 10.57 5.92
CA SER A 41 -11.35 11.47 4.80
C SER A 41 -10.40 10.85 3.75
N TYR A 42 -10.49 9.54 3.51
CA TYR A 42 -9.49 8.79 2.73
C TYR A 42 -9.17 9.42 1.36
N GLY A 43 -10.18 9.84 0.59
CA GLY A 43 -9.95 10.49 -0.70
C GLY A 43 -9.13 11.78 -0.59
N ARG A 44 -9.46 12.64 0.38
CA ARG A 44 -8.74 13.89 0.64
C ARG A 44 -7.33 13.63 1.18
N ASN A 45 -7.19 12.68 2.10
CA ASN A 45 -5.92 12.36 2.74
C ASN A 45 -4.96 11.70 1.76
N GLY A 46 -5.43 10.78 0.93
CA GLY A 46 -4.65 10.20 -0.15
C GLY A 46 -4.22 11.25 -1.19
N MET A 47 -5.12 12.18 -1.56
CA MET A 47 -4.76 13.29 -2.45
C MET A 47 -3.70 14.20 -1.85
N SER A 48 -3.85 14.57 -0.57
CA SER A 48 -2.88 15.40 0.16
C SER A 48 -1.51 14.72 0.25
N PHE A 49 -1.49 13.41 0.51
CA PHE A 49 -0.26 12.61 0.52
C PHE A 49 0.48 12.69 -0.83
N PHE A 50 -0.18 12.32 -1.94
CA PHE A 50 0.49 12.35 -3.24
C PHE A 50 0.82 13.77 -3.72
N ALA A 51 0.02 14.78 -3.39
CA ALA A 51 0.34 16.16 -3.72
C ALA A 51 1.65 16.62 -3.06
N ARG A 52 1.85 16.26 -1.78
CA ARG A 52 3.13 16.52 -1.08
C ARG A 52 4.27 15.69 -1.68
N TYR A 53 4.02 14.41 -1.94
CA TYR A 53 5.00 13.51 -2.51
C TYR A 53 5.54 13.99 -3.85
N PHE A 54 4.66 14.43 -4.77
CA PHE A 54 5.09 14.97 -6.07
C PHE A 54 5.66 16.38 -6.00
N ALA A 55 5.34 17.17 -4.97
CA ALA A 55 6.01 18.44 -4.75
C ALA A 55 7.48 18.24 -4.31
N GLU A 56 7.75 17.20 -3.52
CA GLU A 56 9.09 16.85 -3.06
C GLU A 56 9.89 16.05 -4.10
N TYR A 57 9.21 15.16 -4.83
CA TYR A 57 9.81 14.27 -5.83
C TYR A 57 9.04 14.32 -7.18
N PRO A 58 9.14 15.42 -7.96
CA PRO A 58 8.36 15.59 -9.20
C PRO A 58 8.56 14.48 -10.23
N ASP A 59 9.78 13.96 -10.35
CA ASP A 59 10.14 12.93 -11.33
C ASP A 59 9.42 11.60 -11.09
N TYR A 60 8.95 11.35 -9.86
CA TYR A 60 8.29 10.11 -9.50
C TYR A 60 6.94 9.95 -10.19
N LYS A 61 6.32 11.03 -10.66
CA LYS A 61 5.09 10.93 -11.48
C LYS A 61 5.30 10.01 -12.69
N ASN A 62 6.51 10.00 -13.27
CA ASN A 62 6.81 9.31 -14.52
C ASN A 62 6.83 7.78 -14.37
N ILE A 63 6.92 7.30 -13.12
CA ILE A 63 6.84 5.89 -12.75
C ILE A 63 5.50 5.31 -13.20
N TRP A 64 4.40 6.06 -13.01
CA TRP A 64 3.07 5.60 -13.38
C TRP A 64 2.71 6.02 -14.81
N PRO A 65 2.46 5.07 -15.72
CA PRO A 65 2.10 5.38 -17.11
C PRO A 65 0.90 6.34 -17.23
N ASN A 66 -0.05 6.26 -16.29
CA ASN A 66 -1.26 7.07 -16.25
C ASN A 66 -1.01 8.57 -16.00
N PHE A 67 0.17 8.95 -15.51
CA PHE A 67 0.52 10.35 -15.23
C PHE A 67 1.40 10.99 -16.30
N ARG A 68 1.97 10.21 -17.23
CA ARG A 68 2.92 10.73 -18.24
C ARG A 68 2.35 11.80 -19.17
N GLY A 69 1.03 11.83 -19.35
CA GLY A 69 0.33 12.85 -20.14
C GLY A 69 -0.20 14.04 -19.33
N VAL A 70 0.03 14.08 -18.01
CA VAL A 70 -0.49 15.13 -17.12
C VAL A 70 0.64 16.14 -16.86
N GLN A 71 0.35 17.42 -17.08
CA GLN A 71 1.28 18.51 -16.75
C GLN A 71 1.52 18.55 -15.23
N ASP A 72 2.74 18.89 -14.81
CA ASP A 72 3.12 18.95 -13.39
C ASP A 72 2.21 19.88 -12.58
N SER A 73 1.94 21.06 -13.12
CA SER A 73 1.04 22.04 -12.52
C SER A 73 -0.40 21.53 -12.36
N ALA A 74 -0.80 20.53 -13.15
CA ALA A 74 -2.17 19.99 -13.18
C ALA A 74 -2.31 18.67 -12.42
N ILE A 75 -1.22 18.02 -12.00
CA ILE A 75 -1.26 16.67 -11.43
C ILE A 75 -2.09 16.60 -10.14
N VAL A 76 -1.94 17.61 -9.28
CA VAL A 76 -2.61 17.72 -7.97
C VAL A 76 -4.14 17.88 -8.09
N SER A 77 -4.62 18.39 -9.22
CA SER A 77 -6.05 18.53 -9.53
C SER A 77 -6.56 17.47 -10.50
N SER A 78 -5.71 16.53 -10.93
CA SER A 78 -6.06 15.58 -11.97
C SER A 78 -6.99 14.46 -11.48
N GLU A 79 -7.91 14.06 -12.35
CA GLU A 79 -8.79 12.91 -12.11
C GLU A 79 -7.99 11.60 -12.00
N GLN A 80 -6.86 11.52 -12.71
CA GLN A 80 -5.94 10.40 -12.66
C GLN A 80 -5.37 10.24 -11.24
N LEU A 81 -4.94 11.35 -10.63
CA LEU A 81 -4.42 11.34 -9.26
C LEU A 81 -5.50 10.95 -8.26
N ARG A 82 -6.71 11.49 -8.40
CA ARG A 82 -7.85 11.14 -7.54
C ARG A 82 -8.15 9.64 -7.54
N LYS A 83 -8.21 9.05 -8.74
CA LYS A 83 -8.40 7.59 -8.88
C LYS A 83 -7.24 6.80 -8.27
N HIS A 84 -6.01 7.28 -8.39
CA HIS A 84 -4.85 6.62 -7.82
C HIS A 84 -4.85 6.69 -6.29
N ALA A 85 -5.10 7.87 -5.72
CA ALA A 85 -5.20 8.10 -4.28
C ALA A 85 -6.26 7.20 -3.63
N ILE A 86 -7.44 7.06 -4.25
CA ILE A 86 -8.49 6.15 -3.75
C ILE A 86 -8.01 4.70 -3.76
N LYS A 87 -7.39 4.24 -4.85
CA LYS A 87 -6.84 2.86 -4.94
C LYS A 87 -5.75 2.61 -3.90
N PHE A 88 -4.87 3.57 -3.69
CA PHE A 88 -3.82 3.53 -2.67
C PHE A 88 -4.44 3.38 -1.27
N MET A 89 -5.41 4.23 -0.94
CA MET A 89 -6.10 4.19 0.35
C MET A 89 -6.85 2.88 0.60
N HIS A 90 -7.49 2.32 -0.43
CA HIS A 90 -8.11 0.99 -0.32
C HIS A 90 -7.07 -0.10 -0.05
N GLY A 91 -5.91 -0.05 -0.72
CA GLY A 91 -4.83 -0.99 -0.46
C GLY A 91 -4.28 -0.86 0.96
N LEU A 92 -4.12 0.37 1.46
CA LEU A 92 -3.69 0.63 2.82
C LEU A 92 -4.71 0.12 3.85
N LYS A 93 -6.00 0.34 3.59
CA LYS A 93 -7.08 -0.24 4.41
C LYS A 93 -7.04 -1.77 4.40
N GLU A 94 -6.86 -2.40 3.23
CA GLU A 94 -6.76 -3.87 3.12
C GLU A 94 -5.60 -4.41 3.97
N ILE A 95 -4.48 -3.69 4.05
CA ILE A 95 -3.36 -4.05 4.94
C ILE A 95 -3.77 -3.92 6.42
N VAL A 96 -4.36 -2.78 6.81
CA VAL A 96 -4.78 -2.52 8.20
C VAL A 96 -5.82 -3.52 8.69
N ASP A 97 -6.80 -3.86 7.85
CA ASP A 97 -7.85 -4.84 8.14
C ASP A 97 -7.29 -6.25 8.42
N ASN A 98 -6.08 -6.55 7.94
CA ASN A 98 -5.41 -7.83 8.12
C ASN A 98 -4.28 -7.81 9.16
N LEU A 99 -4.07 -6.69 9.87
CA LEU A 99 -2.97 -6.54 10.83
C LEU A 99 -3.02 -7.50 12.01
N GLU A 100 -4.14 -8.17 12.31
CA GLU A 100 -4.20 -9.13 13.42
C GLU A 100 -3.72 -10.54 13.05
N SER A 101 -3.56 -10.83 11.76
CA SER A 101 -3.17 -12.16 11.26
C SER A 101 -1.95 -12.06 10.36
N ASP A 102 -0.81 -12.59 10.83
CA ASP A 102 0.43 -12.61 10.07
C ASP A 102 0.28 -13.28 8.70
N GLU A 103 -0.45 -14.40 8.64
CA GLU A 103 -0.72 -15.11 7.39
C GLU A 103 -1.46 -14.22 6.38
N LYS A 104 -2.59 -13.62 6.80
CA LYS A 104 -3.39 -12.74 5.94
C LYS A 104 -2.64 -11.46 5.58
N LEU A 105 -1.89 -10.90 6.51
CA LEU A 105 -1.07 -9.71 6.28
C LEU A 105 0.00 -9.98 5.20
N VAL A 106 0.68 -11.13 5.29
CA VAL A 106 1.66 -11.55 4.29
C VAL A 106 0.99 -11.80 2.94
N GLU A 107 -0.15 -12.48 2.91
CA GLU A 107 -0.89 -12.76 1.67
C GLU A 107 -1.32 -11.46 0.98
N THR A 108 -2.00 -10.57 1.71
CA THR A 108 -2.47 -9.27 1.22
C THR A 108 -1.31 -8.41 0.72
N THR A 109 -0.22 -8.34 1.49
CA THR A 109 0.96 -7.57 1.10
C THR A 109 1.61 -8.14 -0.16
N LYS A 110 1.76 -9.47 -0.25
CA LYS A 110 2.29 -10.14 -1.47
C LYS A 110 1.42 -9.85 -2.70
N LYS A 111 0.09 -9.88 -2.55
CA LYS A 111 -0.86 -9.53 -3.62
C LYS A 111 -0.69 -8.08 -4.08
N ILE A 112 -0.51 -7.14 -3.15
CA ILE A 112 -0.24 -5.73 -3.46
C ILE A 112 1.12 -5.58 -4.17
N CYS A 113 2.18 -6.21 -3.66
CA CYS A 113 3.51 -6.15 -4.27
C CYS A 113 3.53 -6.71 -5.71
N LYS A 114 2.82 -7.81 -5.98
CA LYS A 114 2.69 -8.35 -7.35
C LYS A 114 2.14 -7.31 -8.33
N LYS A 115 1.13 -6.53 -7.93
CA LYS A 115 0.59 -5.44 -8.76
C LYS A 115 1.63 -4.34 -9.01
N HIS A 116 2.45 -4.01 -8.02
CA HIS A 116 3.51 -3.00 -8.17
C HIS A 116 4.57 -3.46 -9.17
N VAL A 117 5.00 -4.72 -9.10
CA VAL A 117 5.94 -5.31 -10.08
C VAL A 117 5.36 -5.25 -11.50
N THR A 118 4.08 -5.60 -11.70
CA THR A 118 3.46 -5.52 -13.04
C THR A 118 3.38 -4.11 -13.61
N LEU A 119 3.42 -3.08 -12.77
CA LEU A 119 3.39 -1.68 -13.17
C LEU A 119 4.80 -1.08 -13.35
N GLY A 120 5.86 -1.87 -13.19
CA GLY A 120 7.25 -1.39 -13.22
C GLY A 120 7.65 -0.58 -11.98
N VAL A 121 6.84 -0.63 -10.92
CA VAL A 121 7.19 -0.01 -9.62
C VAL A 121 8.05 -1.00 -8.86
N ASN A 122 9.28 -0.60 -8.52
CA ASN A 122 10.22 -1.41 -7.76
C ASN A 122 10.52 -0.78 -6.39
N ARG A 123 11.31 -1.49 -5.58
CA ARG A 123 11.67 -1.13 -4.20
C ARG A 123 12.25 0.29 -4.05
N MET A 124 13.01 0.77 -5.04
CA MET A 124 13.59 2.13 -5.03
C MET A 124 12.52 3.22 -4.99
N HIS A 125 11.30 2.93 -5.45
CA HIS A 125 10.21 3.89 -5.49
C HIS A 125 9.35 3.90 -4.22
N VAL A 126 9.58 2.96 -3.29
CA VAL A 126 8.79 2.78 -2.06
C VAL A 126 9.63 3.04 -0.81
N GLU A 127 10.96 2.81 -0.84
CA GLU A 127 11.83 3.05 0.33
C GLU A 127 12.15 4.52 0.60
N VAL A 128 11.86 5.41 -0.36
CA VAL A 128 12.04 6.86 -0.25
C VAL A 128 10.74 7.58 0.18
N SER A 129 9.65 6.82 0.39
CA SER A 129 8.35 7.29 0.89
C SER A 129 8.26 7.18 2.41
#